data_AF-A0A0Q2R4Y9-F1
#
_entry.id   AF-A0A0Q2R4Y9-F1
#
_cell.length_a   1.000
_cell.length_b   1.000
_cell.length_c   1.000
_cell.angle_alpha   90.00
_cell.angle_beta   90.00
_cell.angle_gamma   90.00
#
_symmetry.space_group_name_H-M   'P 1'
#
loop_
_entity.id
_entity.type
_entity.pdbx_description
1 polymer ?
#
loop_
_entity_poly.entity_id
_entity_poly.type
_entity_poly.pdbx_seq_one_letter_code
_entity_poly.pdbx_strand_id
1 'polypeptide(L)'
;MVLGEAPPGWTRVNIAFDAASSAVTATADGRAAPLSVPLQAVEALSEYHRQEVLGGSSWRRLSIDCESDGTLSMRKDAAAQAVSHRWPERVLAAITVLCLAAAAVVFAVGWRRSEPPRLGVLAVPPPARAKAAFAVLEQWYAAEDRGDAARMRELSCAHPAQSLSDWINTIAYYGQDQGLVFPDALTQFRDDGETVWVKVAVRIRPIDDRMKRAVEEAQGHGGFFFETVTFADEGGTLKVCDGQR
;
A
#
# COMPACT_ATOMS: atom_id res chain seq x y z
N MET A 1 24.35 -42.80 -12.56
CA MET A 1 22.89 -43.01 -12.38
C MET A 1 22.67 -43.23 -10.89
N VAL A 2 21.98 -42.31 -10.20
CA VAL A 2 22.01 -42.20 -8.72
C VAL A 2 20.95 -43.09 -8.03
N LEU A 3 20.02 -43.69 -8.78
CA LEU A 3 18.96 -44.56 -8.25
C LEU A 3 18.98 -45.93 -8.93
N GLY A 4 18.71 -46.99 -8.16
CA GLY A 4 18.63 -48.38 -8.64
C GLY A 4 17.34 -48.68 -9.43
N GLU A 5 16.19 -48.14 -9.00
CA GLU A 5 14.91 -48.10 -9.73
C GLU A 5 13.92 -47.23 -8.93
N ALA A 6 13.06 -46.44 -9.60
CA ALA A 6 12.05 -45.63 -8.93
C ALA A 6 10.70 -46.39 -8.85
N PRO A 7 9.91 -46.28 -7.76
CA PRO A 7 8.67 -47.06 -7.59
C PRO A 7 7.64 -46.76 -8.68
N PRO A 8 6.93 -47.73 -9.27
CA PRO A 8 5.95 -47.46 -10.32
C PRO A 8 4.86 -46.47 -9.85
N GLY A 9 4.63 -45.42 -10.64
CA GLY A 9 3.62 -44.38 -10.37
C GLY A 9 4.08 -43.17 -9.55
N TRP A 10 5.38 -43.03 -9.31
CA TRP A 10 5.95 -41.88 -8.59
C TRP A 10 5.81 -40.56 -9.36
N THR A 11 5.56 -39.45 -8.65
CA THR A 11 5.52 -38.09 -9.24
C THR A 11 6.74 -37.25 -8.84
N ARG A 12 7.27 -37.46 -7.63
CA ARG A 12 8.47 -36.79 -7.12
C ARG A 12 9.32 -37.72 -6.25
N VAL A 13 10.63 -37.72 -6.44
CA VAL A 13 11.61 -38.40 -5.59
C VAL A 13 12.55 -37.38 -4.96
N ASN A 14 12.65 -37.37 -3.63
CA ASN A 14 13.63 -36.57 -2.90
C ASN A 14 14.73 -37.48 -2.33
N ILE A 15 15.97 -37.19 -2.68
CA ILE A 15 17.17 -37.85 -2.17
C ILE A 15 17.87 -36.86 -1.24
N ALA A 16 18.02 -37.20 0.04
CA ALA A 16 18.76 -36.41 1.01
C ALA A 16 20.03 -37.14 1.44
N PHE A 17 21.18 -36.50 1.27
CA PHE A 17 22.47 -36.93 1.79
C PHE A 17 22.85 -36.09 3.00
N ASP A 18 23.08 -36.74 4.14
CA ASP A 18 23.60 -36.09 5.35
C ASP A 18 25.10 -36.36 5.46
N ALA A 19 25.91 -35.30 5.27
CA ALA A 19 27.36 -35.39 5.27
C ALA A 19 27.94 -35.80 6.64
N ALA A 20 27.18 -35.62 7.73
CA ALA A 20 27.66 -35.99 9.07
C ALA A 20 27.60 -37.50 9.33
N SER A 21 26.64 -38.20 8.73
CA SER A 21 26.45 -39.65 8.90
C SER A 21 26.77 -40.45 7.64
N SER A 22 27.10 -39.76 6.53
CA SER A 22 27.21 -40.34 5.18
C SER A 22 25.98 -41.16 4.77
N ALA A 23 24.82 -40.88 5.39
CA ALA A 23 23.59 -41.58 5.11
C ALA A 23 22.87 -40.91 3.93
N VAL A 24 22.39 -41.72 2.99
CA VAL A 24 21.48 -41.26 1.95
C VAL A 24 20.10 -41.81 2.25
N THR A 25 19.12 -40.92 2.37
CA THR A 25 17.71 -41.28 2.40
C THR A 25 17.08 -40.90 1.08
N ALA A 26 16.20 -41.75 0.57
CA ALA A 26 15.42 -41.48 -0.61
C ALA A 26 13.94 -41.66 -0.24
N THR A 27 13.11 -40.73 -0.69
CA THR A 27 11.68 -40.69 -0.40
C THR A 27 10.93 -40.40 -1.69
N ALA A 28 9.80 -41.08 -1.90
CA ALA A 28 8.96 -40.91 -3.08
C ALA A 28 7.60 -40.36 -2.64
N ASP A 29 7.14 -39.30 -3.30
CA ASP A 29 5.86 -38.62 -3.03
C ASP A 29 5.63 -38.27 -1.55
N GLY A 30 6.70 -37.83 -0.87
CA GLY A 30 6.67 -37.46 0.55
C GLY A 30 6.54 -38.63 1.53
N ARG A 31 6.50 -39.87 1.05
CA ARG A 31 6.55 -41.07 1.88
C ARG A 31 7.96 -41.66 1.89
N ALA A 32 8.41 -42.06 3.07
CA ALA A 32 9.66 -42.77 3.25
C ALA A 32 9.53 -44.20 2.70
N ALA A 33 9.63 -44.35 1.38
CA ALA A 33 9.84 -45.63 0.74
C ALA A 33 11.36 -45.88 0.70
N PRO A 34 11.88 -46.94 1.35
CA PRO A 34 13.31 -47.21 1.33
C PRO A 34 13.73 -47.57 -0.10
N LEU A 35 14.44 -46.66 -0.78
CA LEU A 35 15.09 -46.93 -2.06
C LEU A 35 16.56 -47.25 -1.81
N SER A 36 17.03 -48.35 -2.38
CA SER A 36 18.44 -48.72 -2.28
C SER A 36 19.29 -47.75 -3.10
N VAL A 37 20.21 -47.06 -2.43
CA VAL A 37 21.16 -46.15 -3.05
C VAL A 37 22.44 -46.93 -3.35
N PRO A 38 22.95 -46.94 -4.59
CA PRO A 38 24.19 -47.61 -4.93
C PRO A 38 25.37 -47.04 -4.13
N LEU A 39 26.27 -47.90 -3.65
CA LEU A 39 27.46 -47.49 -2.87
C LEU A 39 28.30 -46.43 -3.60
N GLN A 40 28.44 -46.59 -4.92
CA GLN A 40 29.15 -45.67 -5.80
C GLN A 40 28.59 -44.24 -5.75
N ALA A 41 27.27 -44.08 -5.55
CA ALA A 41 26.64 -42.78 -5.42
C ALA A 41 26.95 -42.13 -4.07
N VAL A 42 27.00 -42.93 -3.00
CA VAL A 42 27.38 -42.45 -1.65
C VAL A 42 28.84 -41.96 -1.66
N GLU A 43 29.74 -42.71 -2.31
CA GLU A 43 31.15 -42.33 -2.46
C GLU A 43 31.31 -41.03 -3.25
N ALA A 44 30.61 -40.89 -4.39
CA ALA A 44 30.65 -39.69 -5.20
C ALA A 44 30.12 -38.44 -4.45
N LEU A 45 29.03 -38.59 -3.69
CA LEU A 45 28.47 -37.50 -2.87
C LEU A 45 29.39 -37.11 -1.71
N SER A 46 30.08 -38.09 -1.12
CA SER A 46 31.06 -37.86 -0.06
C SER A 46 32.31 -37.13 -0.58
N GLU A 47 32.78 -37.49 -1.78
CA GLU A 47 33.89 -36.78 -2.43
C GLU A 47 33.50 -35.35 -2.82
N TYR A 48 32.29 -35.17 -3.36
CA TYR A 48 31.77 -33.84 -3.69
C TYR A 48 31.67 -32.93 -2.46
N HIS A 49 31.20 -33.45 -1.31
CA HIS A 49 31.20 -32.71 -0.06
C HIS A 49 32.61 -32.28 0.35
N ARG A 50 33.59 -33.19 0.27
CA ARG A 50 34.98 -32.89 0.62
C ARG A 50 35.57 -31.76 -0.23
N GLN A 51 35.32 -31.78 -1.55
CA GLN A 51 35.78 -30.73 -2.46
C GLN A 51 35.13 -29.38 -2.18
N GLU A 52 33.82 -29.35 -1.89
CA GLU A 52 33.10 -28.13 -1.55
C GLU A 52 33.54 -27.53 -0.21
N VAL A 53 33.87 -28.36 0.78
CA VAL A 53 34.42 -27.91 2.07
C VAL A 53 35.81 -27.29 1.88
N LEU A 54 36.65 -27.87 1.02
CA LEU A 54 37.94 -27.26 0.65
C LEU A 54 37.75 -25.90 -0.07
N GLY A 55 36.65 -25.75 -0.81
CA GLY A 55 36.23 -24.49 -1.43
C GLY A 55 35.54 -23.50 -0.47
N GLY A 56 35.44 -23.81 0.82
CA GLY A 56 34.89 -22.92 1.86
C GLY A 56 33.39 -23.08 2.14
N SER A 57 32.74 -24.11 1.61
CA SER A 57 31.31 -24.39 1.84
C SER A 57 31.08 -25.17 3.14
N SER A 58 30.02 -24.87 3.88
CA SER A 58 29.72 -25.47 5.19
C SER A 58 28.37 -26.20 5.24
N TRP A 59 27.91 -26.70 4.09
CA TRP A 59 26.66 -27.44 4.02
C TRP A 59 26.77 -28.81 4.70
N ARG A 60 25.71 -29.21 5.40
CA ARG A 60 25.59 -30.47 6.12
C ARG A 60 24.67 -31.45 5.42
N ARG A 61 23.62 -30.95 4.76
CA ARG A 61 22.67 -31.80 4.04
C ARG A 61 22.52 -31.35 2.60
N LEU A 62 22.60 -32.28 1.67
CA LEU A 62 22.28 -32.07 0.26
C LEU A 62 20.95 -32.76 -0.01
N SER A 63 19.99 -32.05 -0.59
CA SER A 63 18.75 -32.62 -1.09
C SER A 63 18.69 -32.47 -2.61
N ILE A 64 18.34 -33.56 -3.30
CA ILE A 64 18.15 -33.62 -4.74
C ILE A 64 16.70 -34.05 -4.96
N ASP A 65 15.91 -33.18 -5.58
CA ASP A 65 14.56 -33.46 -6.01
C ASP A 65 14.56 -33.84 -7.49
N CYS A 66 13.94 -34.97 -7.81
CA CYS A 66 13.68 -35.45 -9.16
C CYS A 66 12.17 -35.46 -9.38
N GLU A 67 11.70 -34.76 -10.40
CA GLU A 67 10.29 -34.80 -10.84
C GLU A 67 10.11 -35.83 -11.97
N SER A 68 8.88 -36.33 -12.12
CA SER A 68 8.54 -37.37 -13.11
C SER A 68 8.77 -36.97 -14.57
N ASP A 69 8.90 -35.67 -14.85
CA ASP A 69 9.27 -35.11 -16.15
C ASP A 69 10.79 -35.14 -16.43
N GLY A 70 11.58 -35.59 -15.45
CA GLY A 70 13.05 -35.64 -15.51
C GLY A 70 13.73 -34.37 -14.98
N THR A 71 12.98 -33.39 -14.48
CA THR A 71 13.54 -32.17 -13.90
C THR A 71 14.26 -32.48 -12.59
N LEU A 72 15.53 -32.05 -12.50
CA LEU A 72 16.37 -32.20 -11.33
C LEU A 72 16.62 -30.85 -10.67
N SER A 73 16.38 -30.75 -9.37
CA SER A 73 16.77 -29.60 -8.56
C SER A 73 17.58 -30.04 -7.35
N MET A 74 18.52 -29.20 -6.92
CA MET A 74 19.47 -29.52 -5.85
C MET A 74 19.54 -28.37 -4.85
N ARG A 75 19.46 -28.68 -3.55
CA ARG A 75 19.52 -27.72 -2.44
C ARG A 75 20.49 -28.18 -1.35
N LYS A 76 21.27 -27.24 -0.81
CA LYS A 76 22.24 -27.44 0.26
C LYS A 76 21.76 -26.74 1.54
N ASP A 77 21.63 -27.48 2.64
CA ASP A 77 21.29 -26.93 3.96
C ASP A 77 22.54 -26.88 4.85
N ALA A 78 22.75 -25.74 5.53
CA ALA A 78 23.88 -25.53 6.44
C ALA A 78 23.73 -26.26 7.78
N ALA A 79 24.85 -26.60 8.43
CA ALA A 79 24.85 -27.19 9.77
C ALA A 79 24.23 -26.23 10.80
N ALA A 80 23.02 -26.55 11.29
CA ALA A 80 22.40 -25.81 12.38
C ALA A 80 23.15 -26.05 13.70
N GLN A 81 23.65 -24.97 14.32
CA GLN A 81 24.21 -24.97 15.66
C GLN A 81 23.13 -25.36 16.67
N ALA A 82 23.41 -26.37 17.51
CA ALA A 82 22.54 -26.78 18.59
C ALA A 82 22.48 -25.69 19.67
N VAL A 83 21.33 -25.02 19.82
CA VAL A 83 21.11 -24.02 20.88
C VAL A 83 20.40 -24.68 22.06
N SER A 84 21.00 -24.52 23.24
CA SER A 84 20.52 -25.08 24.50
C SER A 84 19.23 -24.40 24.99
N HIS A 85 18.27 -25.21 25.43
CA HIS A 85 16.90 -24.83 25.76
C HIS A 85 16.71 -24.09 27.10
N ARG A 86 17.71 -23.36 27.62
CA ARG A 86 17.57 -22.57 28.87
C ARG A 86 17.96 -21.09 28.77
N TRP A 87 18.49 -20.66 27.64
CA TRP A 87 18.74 -19.24 27.34
C TRP A 87 17.64 -18.51 26.52
N PRO A 88 16.70 -19.18 25.82
CA PRO A 88 15.89 -18.48 24.82
C PRO A 88 14.83 -17.59 25.47
N GLU A 89 14.33 -17.87 26.67
CA GLU A 89 13.28 -17.01 27.27
C GLU A 89 13.76 -15.61 27.61
N ARG A 90 14.99 -15.44 28.10
CA ARG A 90 15.51 -14.10 28.46
C ARG A 90 15.91 -13.29 27.23
N VAL A 91 16.42 -13.97 26.20
CA VAL A 91 16.73 -13.31 24.91
C VAL A 91 15.45 -13.03 24.14
N LEU A 92 14.44 -13.92 24.13
CA LEU A 92 13.12 -13.62 23.56
C LEU A 92 12.46 -12.49 24.33
N ALA A 93 12.53 -12.46 25.67
CA ALA A 93 12.01 -11.36 26.47
C ALA A 93 12.73 -10.04 26.16
N ALA A 94 14.06 -10.06 26.04
CA ALA A 94 14.82 -8.87 25.66
C ALA A 94 14.51 -8.43 24.22
N ILE A 95 14.39 -9.35 23.26
CA ILE A 95 14.03 -9.07 21.86
C ILE A 95 12.60 -8.56 21.77
N THR A 96 11.65 -9.15 22.49
CA THR A 96 10.26 -8.68 22.51
C THR A 96 10.16 -7.29 23.13
N VAL A 97 10.87 -7.00 24.23
CA VAL A 97 10.95 -5.65 24.79
C VAL A 97 11.62 -4.68 23.83
N LEU A 98 12.70 -5.09 23.15
CA LEU A 98 13.38 -4.27 22.14
C LEU A 98 12.50 -4.03 20.91
N CYS A 99 11.75 -5.04 20.47
CA CYS A 99 10.79 -4.94 19.37
C CYS A 99 9.60 -4.08 19.75
N LEU A 100 9.11 -4.15 21.00
CA LEU A 100 8.05 -3.27 21.49
C LEU A 100 8.55 -1.82 21.62
N ALA A 101 9.79 -1.61 22.07
CA ALA A 101 10.40 -0.29 22.12
C ALA A 101 10.64 0.27 20.70
N ALA A 102 11.16 -0.55 19.79
CA ALA A 102 11.32 -0.17 18.38
C ALA A 102 9.97 0.10 17.71
N ALA A 103 8.95 -0.72 17.97
CA ALA A 103 7.59 -0.49 17.50
C ALA A 103 7.03 0.80 18.06
N ALA A 104 7.21 1.10 19.36
CA ALA A 104 6.78 2.35 19.97
C ALA A 104 7.50 3.56 19.38
N VAL A 105 8.81 3.47 19.09
CA VAL A 105 9.59 4.52 18.42
C VAL A 105 9.14 4.69 16.97
N VAL A 106 8.94 3.60 16.23
CA VAL A 106 8.44 3.64 14.84
C VAL A 106 7.01 4.17 14.80
N PHE A 107 6.17 3.85 15.79
CA PHE A 107 4.84 4.42 15.90
C PHE A 107 4.91 5.91 16.25
N ALA A 108 5.73 6.32 17.23
CA ALA A 108 5.87 7.72 17.62
C ALA A 108 6.49 8.60 16.51
N VAL A 109 7.45 8.05 15.74
CA VAL A 109 8.11 8.75 14.63
C VAL A 109 7.28 8.64 13.35
N GLY A 110 6.64 7.50 13.11
CA GLY A 110 5.75 7.25 11.97
C GLY A 110 4.46 8.06 12.05
N TRP A 111 3.91 8.22 13.26
CA TRP A 111 2.77 9.11 13.52
C TRP A 111 3.12 10.59 13.31
N ARG A 112 4.40 10.97 13.49
CA ARG A 112 4.91 12.30 13.11
C ARG A 112 5.24 12.44 11.61
N ARG A 113 5.24 11.35 10.84
CA ARG A 113 5.56 11.32 9.41
C ARG A 113 4.36 10.94 8.52
N SER A 114 3.15 11.25 8.95
CA SER A 114 1.93 11.05 8.14
C SER A 114 1.87 11.90 6.86
N GLU A 115 2.86 12.74 6.59
CA GLU A 115 2.99 13.38 5.27
C GLU A 115 3.98 12.60 4.41
N PRO A 116 3.52 11.89 3.36
CA PRO A 116 4.43 11.25 2.42
C PRO A 116 5.39 12.30 1.86
N PRO A 117 6.68 11.95 1.63
CA PRO A 117 7.64 12.88 1.07
C PRO A 117 7.09 13.37 -0.26
N ARG A 118 6.71 14.65 -0.30
CA ARG A 118 6.36 15.31 -1.56
C ARG A 118 7.62 15.26 -2.40
N LEU A 119 7.68 14.32 -3.35
CA LEU A 119 8.57 14.38 -4.49
C LEU A 119 8.52 15.83 -4.96
N GLY A 120 9.68 16.50 -4.98
CA GLY A 120 9.78 17.90 -5.37
C GLY A 120 9.02 18.06 -6.68
N VAL A 121 7.82 18.64 -6.59
CA VAL A 121 6.93 18.79 -7.72
C VAL A 121 7.65 19.76 -8.63
N LEU A 122 8.24 19.24 -9.71
CA LEU A 122 8.51 20.07 -10.88
C LEU A 122 7.18 20.78 -11.14
N ALA A 123 7.15 22.09 -10.93
CA ALA A 123 5.96 22.91 -11.02
C ALA A 123 5.53 22.97 -12.49
N VAL A 124 5.00 21.86 -12.99
CA VAL A 124 4.24 21.83 -14.22
C VAL A 124 3.08 22.78 -13.97
N PRO A 125 2.93 23.84 -14.79
CA PRO A 125 1.82 24.76 -14.62
C PRO A 125 0.51 23.96 -14.64
N PRO A 126 -0.44 24.25 -13.74
CA PRO A 126 -1.64 23.42 -13.63
C PRO A 126 -2.36 23.37 -14.98
N PRO A 127 -2.95 22.21 -15.35
CA PRO A 127 -3.69 22.05 -16.60
C PRO A 127 -4.70 23.19 -16.80
N ALA A 128 -4.90 23.63 -18.05
CA ALA A 128 -5.80 24.75 -18.33
C ALA A 128 -7.22 24.52 -17.79
N ARG A 129 -7.74 23.30 -17.90
CA ARG A 129 -9.06 22.93 -17.33
C ARG A 129 -9.07 22.94 -15.79
N ALA A 130 -7.95 22.63 -15.13
CA ALA A 130 -7.84 22.79 -13.68
C ALA A 130 -7.92 24.26 -13.25
N LYS A 131 -7.26 25.16 -14.00
CA LYS A 131 -7.36 26.61 -13.77
C LYS A 131 -8.79 27.11 -14.01
N ALA A 132 -9.42 26.66 -15.08
CA ALA A 132 -10.81 27.02 -15.39
C ALA A 132 -11.78 26.53 -14.30
N ALA A 133 -11.65 25.28 -13.84
CA ALA A 133 -12.46 24.74 -12.76
C ALA A 133 -12.27 25.54 -11.46
N PHE A 134 -11.03 25.89 -11.11
CA PHE A 134 -10.76 26.71 -9.93
C PHE A 134 -11.39 28.11 -10.03
N ALA A 135 -11.33 28.75 -11.20
CA ALA A 135 -11.97 30.04 -11.42
C ALA A 135 -13.51 29.98 -11.33
N VAL A 136 -14.13 28.85 -11.69
CA VAL A 136 -15.57 28.62 -11.47
C VAL A 136 -15.85 28.43 -9.98
N LEU A 137 -15.00 27.70 -9.24
CA LEU A 137 -15.13 27.57 -7.79
C LEU A 137 -15.05 28.91 -7.06
N GLU A 138 -14.10 29.78 -7.43
CA GLU A 138 -14.00 31.12 -6.84
C GLU A 138 -15.30 31.91 -7.02
N GLN A 139 -15.92 31.83 -8.20
CA GLN A 139 -17.21 32.46 -8.46
C GLN A 139 -18.36 31.79 -7.68
N TRP A 140 -18.33 30.46 -7.55
CA TRP A 140 -19.32 29.68 -6.82
C TRP A 140 -19.33 30.06 -5.33
N TYR A 141 -18.18 30.00 -4.66
CA TYR A 141 -18.07 30.34 -3.25
C TYR A 141 -18.32 31.84 -3.00
N ALA A 142 -17.91 32.73 -3.91
CA ALA A 142 -18.25 34.15 -3.81
C ALA A 142 -19.76 34.43 -3.99
N ALA A 143 -20.48 33.61 -4.75
CA ALA A 143 -21.94 33.71 -4.84
C ALA A 143 -22.59 33.18 -3.57
N GLU A 144 -22.12 32.04 -3.07
CA GLU A 144 -22.55 31.47 -1.80
C GLU A 144 -22.37 32.44 -0.62
N ASP A 145 -21.18 33.01 -0.45
CA ASP A 145 -20.86 33.96 0.63
C ASP A 145 -21.77 35.20 0.61
N ARG A 146 -22.35 35.53 -0.55
CA ARG A 146 -23.30 36.63 -0.73
C ARG A 146 -24.77 36.20 -0.60
N GLY A 147 -25.04 34.91 -0.40
CA GLY A 147 -26.39 34.35 -0.43
C GLY A 147 -27.03 34.39 -1.83
N ASP A 148 -26.23 34.52 -2.90
CA ASP A 148 -26.72 34.70 -4.27
C ASP A 148 -27.03 33.35 -4.93
N ALA A 149 -28.13 32.75 -4.51
CA ALA A 149 -28.59 31.47 -5.05
C ALA A 149 -28.95 31.54 -6.55
N ALA A 150 -29.30 32.73 -7.08
CA ALA A 150 -29.55 32.89 -8.51
C ALA A 150 -28.26 32.70 -9.30
N ARG A 151 -27.17 33.35 -8.87
CA ARG A 151 -25.86 33.16 -9.49
C ARG A 151 -25.34 31.74 -9.32
N MET A 152 -25.57 31.10 -8.18
CA MET A 152 -25.22 29.68 -8.01
C MET A 152 -25.96 28.79 -9.02
N ARG A 153 -27.26 29.02 -9.26
CA ARG A 153 -28.01 28.29 -10.30
C ARG A 153 -27.45 28.52 -11.71
N GLU A 154 -27.04 29.74 -12.04
CA GLU A 154 -26.39 30.03 -13.32
C GLU A 154 -25.06 29.29 -13.50
N LEU A 155 -24.32 29.09 -12.41
CA LEU A 155 -23.04 28.36 -12.41
C LEU A 155 -23.23 26.84 -12.38
N SER A 156 -24.42 26.36 -12.00
CA SER A 156 -24.77 24.94 -12.00
C SER A 156 -25.07 24.43 -13.41
N CYS A 157 -24.88 23.12 -13.61
CA CYS A 157 -25.19 22.47 -14.88
C CYS A 157 -26.69 22.21 -15.04
N ALA A 158 -27.13 21.81 -16.23
CA ALA A 158 -28.55 21.65 -16.54
C ALA A 158 -29.25 20.57 -15.70
N HIS A 159 -28.51 19.52 -15.31
CA HIS A 159 -29.02 18.40 -14.50
C HIS A 159 -28.12 18.16 -13.28
N PRO A 160 -28.20 19.02 -12.25
CA PRO A 160 -27.35 18.89 -11.07
C PRO A 160 -27.77 17.69 -10.21
N ALA A 161 -26.80 17.13 -9.49
CA ALA A 161 -27.05 16.15 -8.45
C ALA A 161 -27.93 16.74 -7.34
N GLN A 162 -28.63 15.87 -6.61
CA GLN A 162 -29.52 16.28 -5.52
C GLN A 162 -28.76 17.05 -4.42
N SER A 163 -27.55 16.60 -4.09
CA SER A 163 -26.61 17.27 -3.17
C SER A 163 -26.39 18.74 -3.52
N LEU A 164 -26.13 19.04 -4.79
CA LEU A 164 -25.91 20.41 -5.24
C LEU A 164 -27.20 21.22 -5.19
N SER A 165 -28.32 20.62 -5.58
CA SER A 165 -29.64 21.26 -5.52
C SER A 165 -30.02 21.63 -4.09
N ASP A 166 -29.81 20.72 -3.14
CA ASP A 166 -30.07 20.93 -1.71
C ASP A 166 -29.17 22.01 -1.12
N TRP A 167 -27.90 22.06 -1.54
CA TRP A 167 -26.97 23.11 -1.15
C TRP A 167 -27.45 24.49 -1.65
N ILE A 168 -27.74 24.64 -2.95
CA ILE A 168 -28.27 25.90 -3.51
C ILE A 168 -29.54 26.33 -2.76
N ASN A 169 -30.45 25.38 -2.51
CA ASN A 169 -31.70 25.67 -1.80
C ASN A 169 -31.44 26.11 -0.36
N THR A 170 -30.48 25.49 0.34
CA THR A 170 -30.09 25.90 1.69
C THR A 170 -29.64 27.35 1.70
N ILE A 171 -28.77 27.75 0.75
CA ILE A 171 -28.34 29.14 0.61
C ILE A 171 -29.52 30.07 0.23
N ALA A 172 -30.43 29.62 -0.62
CA ALA A 172 -31.61 30.40 -0.99
C ALA A 172 -32.55 30.68 0.19
N TYR A 173 -32.70 29.71 1.11
CA TYR A 173 -33.62 29.83 2.25
C TYR A 173 -32.99 30.51 3.46
N TYR A 174 -31.72 30.22 3.76
CA TYR A 174 -31.07 30.63 5.00
C TYR A 174 -29.91 31.61 4.78
N GLY A 175 -29.46 31.81 3.55
CA GLY A 175 -28.24 32.54 3.25
C GLY A 175 -26.99 31.80 3.75
N GLN A 176 -25.91 32.54 3.93
CA GLN A 176 -24.72 32.07 4.64
C GLN A 176 -24.77 32.51 6.10
N ASP A 177 -25.00 31.56 7.00
CA ASP A 177 -25.19 31.80 8.43
C ASP A 177 -24.12 31.16 9.31
N GLN A 178 -23.35 30.20 8.79
CA GLN A 178 -22.34 29.46 9.55
C GLN A 178 -20.91 29.97 9.32
N GLY A 179 -20.52 30.30 8.09
CA GLY A 179 -19.17 30.77 7.80
C GLY A 179 -18.94 31.12 6.33
N LEU A 180 -18.06 32.09 6.10
CA LEU A 180 -17.66 32.49 4.75
C LEU A 180 -16.53 31.58 4.24
N VAL A 181 -16.64 31.09 3.01
CA VAL A 181 -15.79 30.03 2.46
C VAL A 181 -14.87 30.60 1.39
N PHE A 182 -13.56 30.46 1.62
CA PHE A 182 -12.52 30.96 0.72
C PHE A 182 -11.72 29.79 0.14
N PRO A 183 -11.86 29.45 -1.16
CA PRO A 183 -11.04 28.44 -1.78
C PRO A 183 -9.59 28.90 -1.86
N ASP A 184 -8.65 28.06 -1.40
CA ASP A 184 -7.22 28.39 -1.33
C ASP A 184 -6.42 27.65 -2.40
N ALA A 185 -6.71 26.35 -2.59
CA ALA A 185 -5.97 25.52 -3.54
C ALA A 185 -6.76 24.29 -4.01
N LEU A 186 -6.51 23.87 -5.25
CA LEU A 186 -6.83 22.51 -5.69
C LEU A 186 -5.79 21.54 -5.12
N THR A 187 -6.27 20.52 -4.42
CA THR A 187 -5.42 19.48 -3.82
C THR A 187 -5.44 18.18 -4.60
N GLN A 188 -6.53 17.93 -5.33
CA GLN A 188 -6.64 16.84 -6.30
C GLN A 188 -7.45 17.30 -7.51
N PHE A 189 -7.12 16.75 -8.67
CA PHE A 189 -7.75 17.06 -9.95
C PHE A 189 -7.79 15.79 -10.79
N ARG A 190 -8.96 15.50 -11.37
CA ARG A 190 -9.18 14.42 -12.32
C ARG A 190 -10.05 14.95 -13.45
N ASP A 191 -9.68 14.65 -14.68
CA ASP A 191 -10.38 15.06 -15.89
C ASP A 191 -10.51 13.84 -16.80
N ASP A 192 -11.74 13.52 -17.19
CA ASP A 192 -12.05 12.42 -18.10
C ASP A 192 -12.59 12.91 -19.46
N GLY A 193 -12.48 14.20 -19.74
CA GLY A 193 -12.95 14.82 -20.98
C GLY A 193 -14.34 15.44 -20.82
N GLU A 194 -15.33 14.65 -20.39
CA GLU A 194 -16.71 15.10 -20.21
C GLU A 194 -16.94 15.76 -18.86
N THR A 195 -16.28 15.25 -17.83
CA THR A 195 -16.38 15.72 -16.45
C THR A 195 -15.02 16.07 -15.87
N VAL A 196 -15.06 17.02 -14.94
CA VAL A 196 -13.89 17.40 -14.16
C VAL A 196 -14.24 17.19 -12.70
N TRP A 197 -13.46 16.40 -11.99
CA TRP A 197 -13.58 16.20 -10.55
C TRP A 197 -12.41 16.88 -9.85
N VAL A 198 -12.70 17.65 -8.80
CA VAL A 198 -11.67 18.33 -8.02
C VAL A 198 -11.89 18.15 -6.53
N LYS A 199 -10.80 18.12 -5.79
CA LYS A 199 -10.79 18.31 -4.34
C LYS A 199 -10.15 19.65 -4.03
N VAL A 200 -10.89 20.55 -3.40
CA VAL A 200 -10.46 21.89 -3.05
C VAL A 200 -10.21 21.99 -1.56
N ALA A 201 -9.11 22.62 -1.17
CA ALA A 201 -8.87 23.08 0.18
C ALA A 201 -9.47 24.48 0.34
N VAL A 202 -10.33 24.65 1.34
CA VAL A 202 -11.00 25.90 1.66
C VAL A 202 -10.64 26.36 3.07
N ARG A 203 -10.62 27.66 3.29
CA ARG A 203 -10.56 28.28 4.61
C ARG A 203 -11.93 28.85 4.93
N ILE A 204 -12.37 28.66 6.16
CA ILE A 204 -13.67 29.17 6.62
C ILE A 204 -13.43 30.31 7.61
N ARG A 205 -14.06 31.46 7.35
CA ARG A 205 -14.20 32.52 8.35
C ARG A 205 -15.50 32.29 9.10
N PRO A 206 -15.44 31.91 10.40
CA PRO A 206 -16.65 31.55 11.14
C PRO A 206 -17.55 32.77 11.37
N ILE A 207 -18.87 32.55 11.29
CA ILE A 207 -19.90 33.54 11.65
C ILE A 207 -20.51 33.18 13.01
N ASP A 208 -20.75 31.89 13.27
CA ASP A 208 -21.33 31.40 14.52
C ASP A 208 -20.31 30.70 15.45
N ASP A 209 -20.71 30.49 16.71
CA ASP A 209 -19.86 29.86 17.74
C ASP A 209 -19.60 28.37 17.47
N ARG A 210 -20.44 27.72 16.68
CA ARG A 210 -20.25 26.31 16.30
C ARG A 210 -19.10 26.21 15.30
N MET A 211 -19.14 27.01 14.25
CA MET A 211 -18.13 27.08 13.21
C MET A 211 -16.82 27.64 13.76
N LYS A 212 -16.86 28.58 14.70
CA LYS A 212 -15.65 29.07 15.37
C LYS A 212 -14.87 27.94 16.03
N ARG A 213 -15.55 27.06 16.77
CA ARG A 213 -14.91 25.88 17.38
C ARG A 213 -14.36 24.92 16.35
N ALA A 214 -15.09 24.68 15.26
CA ALA A 214 -14.64 23.81 14.17
C ALA A 214 -13.37 24.37 13.49
N VAL A 215 -13.31 25.68 13.25
CA VAL A 215 -12.13 26.35 12.68
C VAL A 215 -10.94 26.28 13.65
N GLU A 216 -11.14 26.51 14.94
CA GLU A 216 -10.10 26.39 15.98
C GLU A 216 -9.54 24.95 16.05
N GLU A 217 -10.39 23.93 15.95
CA GLU A 217 -9.96 22.53 15.89
C GLU A 217 -9.17 22.22 14.60
N ALA A 218 -9.65 22.74 13.46
CA ALA A 218 -8.99 22.57 12.18
C ALA A 218 -7.59 23.23 12.15
N GLN A 219 -7.37 24.33 12.88
CA GLN A 219 -6.05 24.97 12.98
C GLN A 219 -4.96 24.05 13.53
N GLY A 220 -5.33 23.10 14.40
CA GLY A 220 -4.41 22.06 14.89
C GLY A 220 -3.88 21.13 13.79
N HIS A 221 -4.54 21.11 12.63
CA HIS A 221 -4.26 20.24 11.49
C HIS A 221 -4.05 21.03 10.18
N GLY A 222 -3.67 22.31 10.27
CA GLY A 222 -3.36 23.18 9.12
C GLY A 222 -4.44 24.20 8.74
N GLY A 223 -5.62 24.14 9.34
CA GLY A 223 -6.68 25.15 9.21
C GLY A 223 -7.45 25.10 7.90
N PHE A 224 -7.42 23.97 7.19
CA PHE A 224 -8.14 23.76 5.93
C PHE A 224 -9.28 22.77 6.11
N PHE A 225 -10.37 23.04 5.42
CA PHE A 225 -11.45 22.10 5.16
C PHE A 225 -11.34 21.63 3.71
N PHE A 226 -11.88 20.45 3.40
CA PHE A 226 -11.77 19.89 2.07
C PHE A 226 -13.13 19.56 1.52
N GLU A 227 -13.43 20.12 0.36
CA GLU A 227 -14.66 19.85 -0.36
C GLU A 227 -14.33 19.18 -1.69
N THR A 228 -15.26 18.37 -2.20
CA THR A 228 -15.14 17.75 -3.52
C THR A 228 -16.26 18.23 -4.41
N VAL A 229 -15.90 18.62 -5.63
CA VAL A 229 -16.82 19.22 -6.58
C VAL A 229 -16.63 18.56 -7.94
N THR A 230 -17.73 18.27 -8.61
CA THR A 230 -17.75 17.73 -9.98
C THR A 230 -18.32 18.76 -10.93
N PHE A 231 -17.68 18.94 -12.06
CA PHE A 231 -18.09 19.80 -13.16
C PHE A 231 -18.45 18.97 -14.38
N ALA A 232 -19.41 19.45 -15.16
CA ALA A 232 -19.61 19.04 -16.54
C ALA A 232 -19.19 20.15 -17.49
N ASP A 233 -18.73 19.78 -18.68
CA ASP A 233 -18.50 20.72 -19.78
C ASP A 233 -19.77 20.87 -20.61
N GLU A 234 -20.42 22.03 -20.49
CA GLU A 234 -21.61 22.37 -21.27
C GLU A 234 -21.26 23.43 -22.31
N GLY A 235 -21.00 22.98 -23.54
CA GLY A 235 -20.72 23.86 -24.67
C GLY A 235 -19.42 24.66 -24.52
N GLY A 236 -18.38 24.08 -23.92
CA GLY A 236 -17.09 24.72 -23.69
C GLY A 236 -17.02 25.53 -22.39
N THR A 237 -18.05 25.46 -21.55
CA THR A 237 -18.10 26.14 -20.24
C THR A 237 -18.25 25.10 -19.14
N LEU A 238 -17.35 25.13 -18.16
CA LEU A 238 -17.46 24.27 -16.98
C LEU A 238 -18.59 24.76 -16.07
N LYS A 239 -19.45 23.83 -15.67
CA LYS A 239 -20.60 24.05 -14.80
C LYS A 239 -20.58 23.09 -13.62
N VAL A 240 -20.95 23.54 -12.43
CA VAL A 240 -20.97 22.71 -11.22
C VAL A 240 -22.15 21.74 -11.29
N CYS A 241 -21.89 20.44 -11.17
CA CYS A 241 -22.93 19.41 -11.20
C CYS A 241 -23.13 18.69 -9.88
N ASP A 242 -22.08 18.56 -9.08
CA ASP A 242 -22.15 17.90 -7.78
C ASP A 242 -21.18 18.57 -6.81
N GLY A 243 -21.50 18.52 -5.51
CA GLY A 243 -20.71 19.13 -4.44
C GLY A 243 -20.94 18.39 -3.12
N GLN A 244 -19.84 18.05 -2.44
CA GLN A 244 -19.85 17.44 -1.12
C GLN A 244 -18.91 18.22 -0.19
N ARG A 245 -19.41 18.52 1.01
CA ARG A 245 -18.75 19.31 2.05
C ARG A 245 -18.47 18.45 3.28
#